data_AF-A0A3B9PZ05-F1
#
_entry.id   AF-A0A3B9PZ05-F1
#
_cell.length_a   1.000
_cell.length_b   1.000
_cell.length_c   1.000
_cell.angle_alpha   90.00
_cell.angle_beta   90.00
_cell.angle_gamma   90.00
#
_symmetry.space_group_name_H-M   'P 1'
#
loop_
_entity.id
_entity.type
_entity.pdbx_description
1 polymer ?
#
loop_
_entity_poly.entity_id
_entity_poly.type
_entity_poly.pdbx_seq_one_letter_code
_entity_poly.pdbx_strand_id
1 'polypeptide(L)'
;MNKLLKVVSIIIVMLFLFTACTPQTPEVEETKDEPTAEVEEPEIELTEEVEEPKEPLKVALIAPSTINDYAFTQSMYDALVVLQKEMGADALEFVYSENMFVVD
;
A
#
# COMPACT_ATOMS: atom_id res chain seq x y z
N MET A 1 -7.50 -38.77 -21.84
CA MET A 1 -6.60 -38.17 -20.82
C MET A 1 -6.95 -36.72 -20.46
N ASN A 2 -7.36 -35.87 -21.40
CA ASN A 2 -7.81 -34.49 -21.13
C ASN A 2 -9.03 -34.38 -20.17
N LYS A 3 -10.02 -35.28 -20.25
CA LYS A 3 -11.18 -35.28 -19.34
C LYS A 3 -10.79 -35.68 -17.90
N LEU A 4 -9.90 -36.67 -17.77
CA LEU A 4 -9.34 -37.08 -16.47
C LEU A 4 -8.47 -35.97 -15.87
N LEU A 5 -7.66 -35.29 -16.69
CA LEU A 5 -6.83 -34.17 -16.25
C LEU A 5 -7.66 -32.96 -15.79
N LYS A 6 -8.79 -32.68 -16.44
CA LYS A 6 -9.73 -31.62 -16.01
C LYS A 6 -10.41 -31.97 -14.68
N VAL A 7 -10.81 -33.23 -14.49
CA VAL A 7 -11.42 -33.68 -13.23
C VAL A 7 -10.39 -33.65 -12.09
N VAL A 8 -9.15 -34.06 -12.33
CA VAL A 8 -8.07 -33.97 -11.34
C VAL A 8 -7.75 -32.52 -10.99
N SER A 9 -7.72 -31.60 -11.98
CA SER A 9 -7.49 -30.17 -11.74
C SER A 9 -8.60 -29.53 -10.91
N ILE A 10 -9.87 -29.87 -11.17
CA ILE A 10 -11.00 -29.37 -10.37
C ILE A 10 -10.95 -29.92 -8.95
N ILE A 11 -10.61 -31.19 -8.76
CA ILE A 11 -10.50 -31.82 -7.43
C ILE A 11 -9.36 -31.17 -6.62
N ILE A 12 -8.22 -30.87 -7.25
CA ILE A 12 -7.09 -30.18 -6.59
C ILE A 12 -7.50 -28.77 -6.14
N VAL A 13 -8.16 -27.99 -7.00
CA VAL A 13 -8.65 -26.65 -6.64
C VAL A 13 -9.67 -26.71 -5.51
N MET A 14 -10.56 -27.71 -5.53
CA MET A 14 -11.55 -27.90 -4.46
C MET A 14 -10.90 -28.28 -3.12
N LEU A 15 -9.82 -29.08 -3.14
CA LEU A 15 -9.01 -29.42 -1.96
C LEU A 15 -8.33 -28.19 -1.34
N PHE A 16 -7.80 -27.28 -2.16
CA PHE A 16 -7.22 -26.02 -1.66
C PHE A 16 -8.25 -25.13 -0.98
N LEU A 17 -9.51 -25.11 -1.46
CA LEU A 17 -10.60 -24.34 -0.84
C LEU A 17 -11.01 -24.87 0.54
N PHE A 18 -10.91 -26.17 0.79
CA PHE A 18 -11.20 -26.74 2.12
C PHE A 18 -10.08 -26.53 3.15
N THR A 19 -8.85 -26.28 2.70
CA THR A 19 -7.70 -26.09 3.60
C THR A 19 -7.56 -24.63 4.05
N ALA A 20 -8.21 -23.69 3.35
CA ALA A 20 -8.14 -22.25 3.62
C ALA A 20 -8.95 -21.78 4.85
N CYS A 21 -9.77 -22.65 5.46
CA CYS A 21 -10.48 -22.36 6.71
C CYS A 21 -10.03 -23.30 7.83
N THR A 22 -8.75 -23.20 8.22
CA THR A 22 -8.33 -23.65 9.54
C THR A 22 -7.94 -22.41 10.35
N PRO A 23 -8.69 -22.04 11.40
CA PRO A 23 -8.27 -20.94 12.28
C PRO A 23 -6.96 -21.34 12.94
N GLN A 24 -5.92 -20.53 12.71
CA GLN A 24 -4.65 -20.63 13.42
C GLN A 24 -4.90 -20.20 14.87
N THR A 25 -4.93 -21.16 15.78
CA THR A 25 -4.82 -20.87 17.22
C THR A 25 -3.40 -20.39 17.49
N PRO A 26 -3.18 -19.16 18.00
CA PRO A 26 -1.85 -18.76 18.43
C PRO A 26 -1.50 -19.52 19.71
N GLU A 27 -0.42 -20.31 19.62
CA GLU A 27 0.27 -20.85 20.78
C GLU A 27 0.89 -19.67 21.53
N VAL A 28 0.32 -19.35 22.68
CA VAL A 28 0.86 -18.38 23.64
C VAL A 28 2.06 -19.06 24.29
N GLU A 29 3.26 -18.83 23.74
CA GLU A 29 4.48 -18.98 24.52
C GLU A 29 4.51 -17.85 25.56
N GLU A 30 4.53 -18.26 26.84
CA GLU A 30 4.86 -17.41 27.96
C GLU A 30 6.15 -16.63 27.68
N THR A 31 6.04 -15.31 27.54
CA THR A 31 7.11 -14.42 27.99
C THR A 31 6.51 -13.48 29.02
N LYS A 32 6.61 -13.96 30.25
CA LYS A 32 6.54 -13.19 31.48
C LYS A 32 7.63 -12.13 31.46
N ASP A 33 7.25 -10.86 31.33
CA ASP A 33 7.76 -9.74 32.14
C ASP A 33 6.99 -8.46 31.78
N GLU A 34 6.07 -8.06 32.65
CA GLU A 34 5.57 -6.68 32.71
C GLU A 34 6.67 -5.78 33.31
N PRO A 35 6.73 -4.50 32.92
CA PRO A 35 5.90 -3.53 33.63
C PRO A 35 5.09 -2.65 32.68
N THR A 36 3.78 -2.67 32.94
CA THR A 36 2.84 -1.55 32.94
C THR A 36 3.45 -0.18 32.58
N ALA A 37 3.14 0.29 31.38
CA ALA A 37 3.07 1.71 31.07
C ALA A 37 1.69 1.95 30.45
N GLU A 38 0.77 2.33 31.32
CA GLU A 38 -0.52 2.91 31.01
C GLU A 38 -0.26 4.20 30.22
N VAL A 39 -0.34 4.12 28.90
CA VAL A 39 -0.40 5.29 28.02
C VAL A 39 -1.85 5.45 27.67
N GLU A 40 -2.50 6.39 28.36
CA GLU A 40 -3.79 6.94 27.95
C GLU A 40 -3.72 7.29 26.47
N GLU A 41 -4.50 6.60 25.65
CA GLU A 41 -4.78 7.02 24.28
C GLU A 41 -5.54 8.34 24.37
N PRO A 42 -5.03 9.46 23.83
CA PRO A 42 -5.89 10.59 23.59
C PRO A 42 -6.89 10.18 22.51
N GLU A 43 -8.16 10.01 22.90
CA GLU A 43 -9.30 9.99 21.99
C GLU A 43 -9.26 11.29 21.17
N ILE A 44 -8.83 11.18 19.92
CA ILE A 44 -8.88 12.28 18.96
C ILE A 44 -10.35 12.47 18.61
N GLU A 45 -10.98 13.44 19.27
CA GLU A 45 -12.30 13.93 18.89
C GLU A 45 -12.26 14.39 17.44
N LEU A 46 -13.06 13.70 16.61
CA LEU A 46 -13.25 13.95 15.20
C LEU A 46 -13.90 15.33 15.03
N THR A 47 -13.08 16.38 14.94
CA THR A 47 -13.52 17.69 14.47
C THR A 47 -13.99 17.52 13.03
N GLU A 48 -15.31 17.63 12.80
CA GLU A 48 -15.88 17.81 11.47
C GLU A 48 -15.23 19.05 10.84
N GLU A 49 -14.30 18.81 9.92
CA GLU A 49 -13.61 19.82 9.15
C GLU A 49 -14.63 20.42 8.16
N VAL A 50 -14.93 21.70 8.32
CA VAL A 50 -15.72 22.46 7.35
C VAL A 50 -14.99 22.40 6.01
N GLU A 51 -15.57 21.72 5.01
CA GLU A 51 -15.04 21.67 3.64
C GLU A 51 -15.11 23.06 2.99
N GLU A 52 -14.08 23.88 3.19
CA GLU A 52 -13.75 24.93 2.25
C GLU A 52 -13.33 24.29 0.91
N PRO A 53 -13.56 24.95 -0.25
CA PRO A 53 -13.07 24.44 -1.53
C PRO A 53 -11.53 24.31 -1.46
N LYS A 54 -11.07 23.08 -1.31
CA LYS A 54 -9.64 22.76 -1.18
C LYS A 54 -8.97 23.03 -2.52
N GLU A 55 -8.04 23.98 -2.55
CA GLU A 55 -7.17 24.15 -3.72
C GLU A 55 -6.45 22.82 -4.03
N PRO A 56 -6.14 22.53 -5.31
CA PRO A 56 -5.42 21.31 -5.67
C PRO A 56 -4.09 21.24 -4.92
N LEU A 57 -3.78 20.07 -4.35
CA LEU A 57 -2.45 19.78 -3.81
C LEU A 57 -1.44 19.82 -4.96
N LYS A 58 -0.39 20.63 -4.82
CA LYS A 58 0.67 20.76 -5.84
C LYS A 58 1.97 20.13 -5.36
N VAL A 59 2.49 19.17 -6.12
CA VAL A 59 3.71 18.41 -5.78
C VAL A 59 4.74 18.51 -6.91
N ALA A 60 6.01 18.69 -6.56
CA ALA A 60 7.13 18.60 -7.51
C ALA A 60 8.06 17.44 -7.12
N LEU A 61 8.17 16.44 -7.99
CA LEU A 61 9.11 15.32 -7.84
C LEU A 61 10.45 15.67 -8.51
N ILE A 62 11.48 15.88 -7.70
CA ILE A 62 12.84 16.15 -8.18
C ILE A 62 13.66 14.87 -8.00
N ALA A 63 13.95 14.16 -9.09
CA ALA A 63 14.58 12.86 -9.05
C ALA A 63 16.01 12.86 -9.63
N PRO A 64 16.94 12.09 -9.03
CA PRO A 64 18.30 11.97 -9.51
C PRO A 64 18.41 11.09 -10.77
N SER A 65 17.53 10.10 -10.93
CA SER A 65 17.46 9.15 -12.06
C SER A 65 16.18 9.35 -12.89
N THR A 66 16.00 8.51 -13.91
CA THR A 66 14.83 8.54 -14.79
C THR A 66 13.61 7.86 -14.17
N ILE A 67 12.41 8.21 -14.64
CA ILE A 67 11.15 7.59 -14.17
C ILE A 67 10.98 6.11 -14.59
N ASN A 68 11.85 5.61 -15.44
CA ASN A 68 11.91 4.22 -15.90
C ASN A 68 13.21 3.52 -15.45
N ASP A 69 13.76 3.93 -14.30
CA ASP A 69 15.00 3.39 -13.75
C ASP A 69 14.88 1.97 -13.17
N TYR A 70 13.68 1.36 -13.17
CA TYR A 70 13.39 0.08 -12.54
C TYR A 70 13.77 0.03 -11.05
N ALA A 71 13.80 1.18 -10.39
CA ALA A 71 14.25 1.32 -9.02
C ALA A 71 13.45 2.40 -8.27
N PHE A 72 14.14 3.27 -7.55
CA PHE A 72 13.55 4.17 -6.58
C PHE A 72 12.72 5.28 -7.25
N THR A 73 13.23 5.90 -8.32
CA THR A 73 12.51 7.00 -8.98
C THR A 73 11.23 6.51 -9.64
N GLN A 74 11.28 5.34 -10.28
CA GLN A 74 10.07 4.72 -10.80
C GLN A 74 9.03 4.50 -9.68
N SER A 75 9.45 3.95 -8.52
CA SER A 75 8.51 3.70 -7.42
C SER A 75 7.84 4.97 -6.89
N MET A 76 8.56 6.09 -6.83
CA MET A 76 8.03 7.38 -6.39
C MET A 76 7.06 7.97 -7.42
N TYR A 77 7.40 7.89 -8.70
CA TYR A 77 6.55 8.35 -9.80
C TYR A 77 5.25 7.54 -9.89
N ASP A 78 5.36 6.21 -9.87
CA ASP A 78 4.20 5.30 -9.95
C ASP A 78 3.23 5.54 -8.78
N ALA A 79 3.75 5.78 -7.57
CA ALA A 79 2.93 6.11 -6.40
C ALA A 79 2.13 7.42 -6.59
N LEU A 80 2.76 8.48 -7.13
CA LEU A 80 2.07 9.74 -7.41
C LEU A 80 1.01 9.61 -8.51
N VAL A 81 1.26 8.78 -9.53
CA VAL A 81 0.27 8.46 -10.57
C VAL A 81 -0.95 7.75 -9.98
N VAL A 82 -0.74 6.76 -9.11
CA VAL A 82 -1.84 6.06 -8.41
C VAL A 82 -2.62 7.03 -7.54
N LEU A 83 -1.93 7.86 -6.75
CA LEU A 83 -2.57 8.84 -5.88
C LEU A 83 -3.40 9.86 -6.69
N GLN A 84 -2.89 10.36 -7.82
CA GLN A 84 -3.63 11.28 -8.68
C GLN A 84 -4.88 10.63 -9.28
N LYS A 85 -4.82 9.33 -9.60
CA LYS A 85 -5.99 8.58 -10.08
C LYS A 85 -7.05 8.43 -8.99
N GLU A 86 -6.66 8.26 -7.73
CA GLU A 86 -7.56 8.11 -6.59
C GLU A 86 -8.18 9.44 -6.16
N MET A 87 -7.40 10.52 -6.14
CA MET A 87 -7.84 11.86 -5.75
C MET A 87 -8.56 12.62 -6.88
N GLY A 88 -8.22 12.32 -8.14
CA GLY A 88 -8.64 13.09 -9.31
C GLY A 88 -7.66 14.21 -9.67
N ALA A 89 -7.58 14.52 -10.96
CA ALA A 89 -6.65 15.52 -11.50
C ALA A 89 -6.92 16.96 -10.98
N ASP A 90 -8.16 17.25 -10.60
CA ASP A 90 -8.54 18.55 -10.03
C ASP A 90 -8.17 18.69 -8.54
N ALA A 91 -7.81 17.59 -7.87
CA ALA A 91 -7.43 17.57 -6.46
C ALA A 91 -5.92 17.41 -6.25
N LEU A 92 -5.20 16.79 -7.20
CA LEU A 92 -3.74 16.61 -7.17
C LEU A 92 -3.11 16.95 -8.52
N GLU A 93 -2.28 17.99 -8.53
CA GLU A 93 -1.40 18.36 -9.64
C GLU A 93 0.05 18.00 -9.25
N PHE A 94 0.74 17.23 -10.08
CA PHE A 94 2.17 17.01 -9.87
C PHE A 94 2.97 17.13 -11.16
N VAL A 95 4.20 17.64 -11.01
CA VAL A 95 5.21 17.74 -12.06
C VAL A 95 6.46 16.97 -11.62
N TYR A 96 7.30 16.59 -12.57
CA TYR A 96 8.54 15.87 -12.27
C TYR A 96 9.72 16.39 -13.10
N SER A 97 10.91 16.24 -12.54
CA SER A 97 12.19 16.44 -13.20
C SER A 97 13.09 15.24 -12.93
N GLU A 98 13.78 14.77 -13.96
CA GLU A 98 14.70 13.63 -13.91
C GLU A 98 16.15 14.05 -14.23
N ASN A 99 17.12 13.19 -13.90
CA ASN A 99 18.55 13.44 -14.12
C ASN A 99 19.09 14.69 -13.41
N MET A 100 18.57 15.00 -12.21
CA MET A 100 18.97 16.20 -11.46
C MET A 100 20.30 16.05 -10.72
N PHE A 101 20.86 14.85 -10.65
CA PHE A 101 22.16 14.61 -10.03
C PHE A 101 23.28 14.63 -11.08
N VAL A 102 23.98 15.77 -11.17
CA VAL A 102 25.17 15.95 -12.00
C VAL A 102 26.40 15.83 -11.09
N VAL A 103 27.30 14.91 -11.41
CA VAL A 103 28.55 14.66 -10.66
C VAL A 103 29.71 14.90 -11.61
N ASP A 104 30.08 16.17 -11.74
CA ASP A 104 31.25 16.63 -12.49
C ASP A 104 32.38 17.04 -11.53
#